data_AF-A0A226DSX9-F1
#
_entry.id   AF-A0A226DSX9-F1
#
_cell.length_a   1.000
_cell.length_b   1.000
_cell.length_c   1.000
_cell.angle_alpha   90.00
_cell.angle_beta   90.00
_cell.angle_gamma   90.00
#
_symmetry.space_group_name_H-M   'P 1'
#
loop_
_entity.id
_entity.type
_entity.pdbx_description
1 polymer ?
#
loop_
_entity_poly.entity_id
_entity_poly.type
_entity_poly.pdbx_seq_one_letter_code
_entity_poly.pdbx_strand_id
1 'polypeptide(L)'
;MGCKIVSNIFRIVVATILMACLLPRSDTLQAKLTFWEEENYQGDGHIFTKADNSSLQRLNYKWSGCMLGMWNYVSIGETSSYGLAHYVEENCDPSFMFSPSALKFVRPLANPDTSQISLSLYEDTFASLEMSREHYFDQRTWMGTPFRITALAVTGWSNWTISEFPNFEGRTICIRSTQEFSYINSLHSEYPSRAGSVAQGCTVKADATIYLPKQGDHTLQVAISG
;
A
#
# COMPACT_ATOMS: atom_id res chain seq x y z
N MET A 1 -21.97 -12.88 56.40
CA MET A 1 -20.69 -12.44 55.79
C MET A 1 -20.60 -12.62 54.26
N GLY A 2 -21.68 -12.96 53.53
CA GLY A 2 -21.62 -13.23 52.07
C GLY A 2 -21.91 -12.06 51.12
N CYS A 3 -22.39 -10.91 51.62
CA CYS A 3 -22.91 -9.84 50.74
C CYS A 3 -21.83 -8.85 50.23
N LYS A 4 -20.64 -8.82 50.83
CA LYS A 4 -19.54 -7.91 50.42
C LYS A 4 -18.71 -8.44 49.24
N ILE A 5 -18.69 -9.76 49.01
CA ILE A 5 -17.80 -10.39 48.01
C ILE A 5 -18.38 -10.21 46.60
N VAL A 6 -19.71 -10.28 46.42
CA VAL A 6 -20.37 -10.15 45.11
C VAL A 6 -20.25 -8.73 44.54
N SER A 7 -20.23 -7.71 45.41
CA SER A 7 -20.09 -6.29 45.01
C SER A 7 -18.70 -5.97 44.43
N ASN A 8 -17.65 -6.58 44.97
CA ASN A 8 -16.28 -6.36 44.47
C ASN A 8 -16.03 -7.06 43.12
N ILE A 9 -16.58 -8.25 42.91
CA ILE A 9 -16.44 -8.95 41.63
C ILE A 9 -17.16 -8.18 40.51
N PHE A 10 -18.36 -7.63 40.78
CA PHE A 10 -19.10 -6.84 39.79
C PHE A 10 -18.37 -5.55 39.40
N ARG A 11 -17.73 -4.87 40.36
CA ARG A 11 -16.93 -3.66 40.09
C ARG A 11 -15.68 -3.95 39.26
N ILE A 12 -15.01 -5.07 39.50
CA ILE A 12 -13.83 -5.47 38.73
C ILE A 12 -14.25 -5.81 37.30
N VAL A 13 -15.29 -6.63 37.09
CA VAL A 13 -15.75 -7.00 35.75
C VAL A 13 -16.23 -5.77 34.96
N VAL A 14 -16.98 -4.84 35.58
CA VAL A 14 -17.41 -3.61 34.93
C VAL A 14 -16.22 -2.70 34.60
N ALA A 15 -15.21 -2.59 35.47
CA ALA A 15 -14.00 -1.81 35.20
C ALA A 15 -13.15 -2.43 34.07
N THR A 16 -13.04 -3.75 33.98
CA THR A 16 -12.30 -4.42 32.90
C THR A 16 -13.02 -4.29 31.55
N ILE A 17 -14.36 -4.37 31.54
CA ILE A 17 -15.16 -4.16 30.32
C ILE A 17 -15.11 -2.68 29.88
N LEU A 18 -15.17 -1.72 30.81
CA LEU A 18 -15.02 -0.29 30.48
C LEU A 18 -13.60 0.04 30.00
N MET A 19 -12.54 -0.57 30.53
CA MET A 19 -11.18 -0.38 30.02
C MET A 19 -11.00 -0.95 28.62
N ALA A 20 -11.61 -2.10 28.30
CA ALA A 20 -11.58 -2.67 26.96
C ALA A 20 -12.36 -1.83 25.92
N CYS A 21 -13.34 -1.04 26.35
CA CYS A 21 -14.06 -0.09 25.49
C CYS A 21 -13.41 1.31 25.40
N LEU A 22 -12.42 1.61 26.23
CA LEU A 22 -11.71 2.91 26.27
C LEU A 22 -10.28 2.83 25.70
N LEU A 23 -9.82 1.66 25.25
CA LEU A 23 -8.65 1.61 24.39
C LEU A 23 -9.02 2.36 23.10
N PRO A 24 -8.27 3.42 22.73
CA PRO A 24 -8.51 4.12 21.48
C PRO A 24 -8.46 3.10 20.35
N ARG A 25 -9.63 2.83 19.78
CA ARG A 25 -9.77 2.03 18.56
C ARG A 25 -9.09 2.84 17.46
N SER A 26 -8.03 2.28 16.90
CA SER A 26 -7.36 2.80 15.71
C SER A 26 -6.67 4.16 15.94
N ASP A 27 -5.54 4.16 16.64
CA ASP A 27 -4.44 4.98 16.14
C ASP A 27 -4.15 4.45 14.74
N THR A 28 -4.56 5.17 13.70
CA THR A 28 -4.12 4.90 12.34
C THR A 28 -2.60 4.88 12.39
N LEU A 29 -2.00 3.70 12.21
CA LEU A 29 -0.55 3.54 12.17
C LEU A 29 -0.02 4.51 11.12
N GLN A 30 0.48 5.66 11.54
CA GLN A 30 1.02 6.63 10.60
C GLN A 30 2.22 5.96 9.94
N ALA A 31 2.19 5.90 8.61
CA ALA A 31 3.31 5.42 7.85
C ALA A 31 4.57 6.17 8.32
N LYS A 32 5.59 5.41 8.70
CA LYS A 32 6.84 5.93 9.25
C LYS A 32 8.00 5.21 8.57
N LEU A 33 8.93 5.96 8.03
CA LEU A 33 10.17 5.43 7.46
C LEU A 33 11.32 6.07 8.21
N THR A 34 12.20 5.25 8.76
CA THR A 34 13.37 5.73 9.50
C THR A 34 14.62 5.19 8.85
N PHE A 35 15.57 6.08 8.58
CA PHE A 35 16.91 5.74 8.11
C PHE A 35 17.93 6.13 9.17
N TRP A 36 19.00 5.35 9.27
CA TRP A 36 20.14 5.61 10.14
C TRP A 36 21.41 5.70 9.32
N GLU A 37 22.33 6.58 9.68
CA GLU A 37 23.60 6.80 8.97
C GLU A 37 24.61 5.64 9.10
N GLU A 38 24.33 4.65 9.94
CA GLU A 38 25.16 3.45 10.10
C GLU A 38 24.32 2.17 9.98
N GLU A 39 25.00 1.05 9.79
CA GLU A 39 24.39 -0.28 9.80
C GLU A 39 23.82 -0.61 11.20
N ASN A 40 22.88 -1.55 11.28
CA ASN A 40 22.30 -2.02 12.55
C ASN A 40 21.64 -0.92 13.40
N TYR A 41 21.04 0.08 12.75
CA TYR A 41 20.24 1.16 13.35
C TYR A 41 21.04 2.07 14.29
N GLN A 42 22.29 2.35 13.93
CA GLN A 42 23.21 3.19 14.69
C GLN A 42 23.46 4.55 14.03
N GLY A 43 24.02 5.50 14.78
CA GLY A 43 24.27 6.86 14.30
C GLY A 43 23.02 7.74 14.27
N ASP A 44 23.11 8.86 13.54
CA ASP A 44 22.01 9.81 13.44
C ASP A 44 20.86 9.24 12.61
N GLY A 45 19.65 9.38 13.14
CA GLY A 45 18.42 8.86 12.55
C GLY A 45 17.59 9.96 11.88
N HIS A 46 17.11 9.70 10.67
CA HIS A 46 16.17 10.54 9.94
C HIS A 46 14.81 9.87 9.81
N ILE A 47 13.76 10.53 10.30
CA ILE A 47 12.39 10.02 10.30
C ILE A 47 11.57 10.77 9.25
N PHE A 48 10.89 9.99 8.42
CA PHE A 48 9.94 10.44 7.40
C PHE A 48 8.54 9.97 7.81
N THR A 49 7.59 10.91 7.85
CA THR A 49 6.16 10.64 8.09
C THR A 49 5.26 11.20 6.98
N LYS A 50 5.87 11.85 5.99
CA LYS A 50 5.22 12.45 4.83
C LYS A 50 6.18 12.39 3.64
N ALA A 51 5.66 12.73 2.46
CA ALA A 51 6.50 12.86 1.27
C ALA A 51 7.63 13.87 1.48
N ASP A 52 8.85 13.49 1.10
CA ASP A 52 10.04 14.34 1.17
C ASP A 52 10.98 14.03 -0.01
N ASN A 53 11.47 15.09 -0.65
CA ASN A 53 12.41 15.10 -1.76
C ASN A 53 13.75 15.79 -1.41
N SER A 54 13.84 16.40 -0.23
CA SER A 54 14.90 17.34 0.13
C SER A 54 15.96 16.74 1.06
N SER A 55 15.58 15.77 1.89
CA SER A 55 16.44 15.26 2.97
C SER A 55 17.32 14.06 2.58
N LEU A 56 17.11 13.47 1.40
CA LEU A 56 17.71 12.17 1.05
C LEU A 56 19.08 12.27 0.38
N GLN A 57 19.46 13.44 -0.13
CA GLN A 57 20.77 13.63 -0.78
C GLN A 57 21.96 13.59 0.20
N ARG A 58 21.71 13.50 1.51
CA ARG A 58 22.74 13.52 2.56
C ARG A 58 23.09 12.15 3.12
N LEU A 59 22.38 11.09 2.71
CA LEU A 59 22.61 9.75 3.25
C LEU A 59 23.90 9.15 2.64
N ASN A 60 24.86 8.81 3.50
CA ASN A 60 26.14 8.19 3.14
C ASN A 60 25.97 6.70 2.75
N TYR A 61 27.02 6.07 2.21
CA TYR A 61 26.99 4.69 1.68
C TYR A 61 26.73 3.58 2.70
N LYS A 62 26.79 3.86 4.00
CA LYS A 62 26.45 2.91 5.06
C LYS A 62 25.18 3.41 5.71
N TRP A 63 24.17 2.57 5.81
CA TRP A 63 22.91 2.93 6.41
C TRP A 63 22.11 1.68 6.74
N SER A 64 21.09 1.86 7.57
CA SER A 64 20.06 0.86 7.83
C SER A 64 18.69 1.53 7.90
N GLY A 65 17.63 0.78 7.65
CA GLY A 65 16.28 1.33 7.55
C GLY A 65 15.24 0.47 8.25
N CYS A 66 14.25 1.14 8.84
CA CYS A 66 13.03 0.53 9.35
C CYS A 66 11.85 1.20 8.68
N MET A 67 10.93 0.39 8.16
CA MET A 67 9.73 0.87 7.50
C MET A 67 8.51 0.38 8.26
N LEU A 68 7.56 1.29 8.46
CA LEU A 68 6.24 1.06 8.99
C LEU A 68 5.22 1.61 7.99
N GLY A 69 4.29 0.75 7.59
CA GLY A 69 3.30 1.08 6.58
C GLY A 69 3.86 1.04 5.17
N MET A 70 3.11 1.61 4.24
CA MET A 70 3.46 1.57 2.83
C MET A 70 4.26 2.78 2.39
N TRP A 71 5.39 2.52 1.74
CA TRP A 71 6.20 3.58 1.16
C TRP A 71 6.50 3.29 -0.28
N ASN A 72 6.43 4.35 -1.08
CA ASN A 72 7.03 4.40 -2.39
C ASN A 72 8.26 5.30 -2.34
N TYR A 73 9.32 4.85 -2.95
CA TYR A 73 10.55 5.61 -3.04
C TYR A 73 11.13 5.52 -4.44
N VAL A 74 11.74 6.61 -4.88
CA VAL A 74 12.38 6.72 -6.18
C VAL A 74 13.87 6.77 -5.97
N SER A 75 14.54 5.74 -6.49
CA SER A 75 15.98 5.69 -6.60
C SER A 75 16.39 6.02 -8.03
N ILE A 76 17.28 6.99 -8.23
CA ILE A 76 17.87 7.32 -9.54
C ILE A 76 19.25 6.67 -9.61
N GLY A 77 19.34 5.56 -10.34
CA GLY A 77 20.62 5.00 -10.77
C GLY A 77 21.18 5.78 -11.97
N GLU A 78 22.39 5.45 -12.41
CA GLU A 78 23.05 6.08 -13.57
C GLU A 78 22.26 5.95 -14.89
N THR A 79 21.30 5.03 -14.97
CA THR A 79 20.59 4.71 -16.24
C THR A 79 19.07 4.61 -16.14
N SER A 80 18.46 4.66 -14.95
CA SER A 80 16.99 4.61 -14.79
C SER A 80 16.51 4.95 -13.38
N SER A 81 15.25 5.41 -13.28
CA SER A 81 14.52 5.56 -12.03
C SER A 81 13.67 4.32 -11.77
N TYR A 82 13.75 3.78 -10.55
CA TYR A 82 12.88 2.69 -10.10
C TYR A 82 12.01 3.20 -8.96
N GLY A 83 10.68 3.10 -9.15
CA GLY A 83 9.70 3.25 -8.08
C GLY A 83 9.38 1.87 -7.52
N LEU A 84 9.63 1.66 -6.24
CA LEU A 84 9.32 0.42 -5.54
C LEU A 84 8.36 0.75 -4.40
N ALA A 85 7.23 0.05 -4.37
CA ALA A 85 6.27 0.11 -3.29
C ALA A 85 6.52 -1.05 -2.35
N HIS A 86 6.84 -0.78 -1.09
CA HIS A 86 7.01 -1.81 -0.07
C HIS A 86 5.93 -1.66 0.98
N TYR A 87 5.26 -2.78 1.29
CA TYR A 87 4.44 -2.91 2.47
C TYR A 87 5.24 -3.65 3.53
N VAL A 88 5.27 -3.08 4.73
CA VAL A 88 6.02 -3.63 5.84
C VAL A 88 5.23 -3.37 7.12
N GLU A 89 4.77 -4.44 7.79
CA GLU A 89 4.09 -4.35 9.08
C GLU A 89 5.00 -3.79 10.17
N GLU A 90 6.28 -4.19 10.18
CA GLU A 90 7.42 -3.53 10.84
C GLU A 90 8.65 -4.39 10.49
N ASN A 91 9.48 -3.96 9.53
CA ASN A 91 10.66 -4.70 9.09
C ASN A 91 11.83 -3.73 9.13
N CYS A 92 12.62 -3.97 10.15
CA CYS A 92 13.96 -3.48 10.26
C CYS A 92 14.83 -4.56 9.62
N ASP A 93 15.20 -4.35 8.36
CA ASP A 93 16.16 -5.22 7.67
C ASP A 93 17.47 -4.44 7.49
N PRO A 94 18.59 -4.87 8.07
CA PRO A 94 19.87 -4.22 7.83
C PRO A 94 20.32 -4.35 6.37
N SER A 95 19.72 -5.28 5.63
CA SER A 95 19.95 -5.57 4.22
C SER A 95 18.98 -4.85 3.29
N PHE A 96 18.15 -3.90 3.78
CA PHE A 96 17.16 -3.20 2.98
C PHE A 96 17.82 -2.64 1.70
N MET A 97 17.52 -3.29 0.57
CA MET A 97 18.37 -3.38 -0.62
C MET A 97 18.39 -2.11 -1.49
N PHE A 98 18.86 -0.97 -0.98
CA PHE A 98 19.11 0.22 -1.82
C PHE A 98 20.51 0.80 -1.61
N SER A 99 21.09 1.31 -2.69
CA SER A 99 22.15 2.31 -2.54
C SER A 99 21.46 3.63 -2.19
N PRO A 100 21.66 4.18 -0.98
CA PRO A 100 20.90 5.33 -0.48
C PRO A 100 21.31 6.61 -1.23
N SER A 101 22.52 6.63 -1.78
CA SER A 101 23.05 7.69 -2.64
C SER A 101 22.21 7.92 -3.89
N ALA A 102 21.40 6.94 -4.27
CA ALA A 102 20.46 7.03 -5.38
C ALA A 102 19.04 7.42 -4.94
N LEU A 103 18.69 7.34 -3.64
CA LEU A 103 17.36 7.69 -3.15
C LEU A 103 17.13 9.21 -3.27
N LYS A 104 16.13 9.61 -4.06
CA LYS A 104 15.79 11.03 -4.29
C LYS A 104 14.48 11.43 -3.63
N PHE A 105 13.59 10.47 -3.46
CA PHE A 105 12.25 10.75 -3.01
C PHE A 105 11.70 9.57 -2.22
N VAL A 106 11.06 9.86 -1.10
CA VAL A 106 10.24 8.91 -0.35
C VAL A 106 8.86 9.53 -0.15
N ARG A 107 7.83 8.69 -0.23
CA ARG A 107 6.48 9.08 0.14
C ARG A 107 5.75 7.91 0.77
N PRO A 108 4.91 8.15 1.79
CA PRO A 108 3.96 7.13 2.18
C PRO A 108 2.96 6.96 1.02
N LEU A 109 2.62 5.72 0.70
CA LEU A 109 1.37 5.46 -0.02
C LEU A 109 0.24 5.50 1.03
N ALA A 110 -0.98 5.87 0.62
CA ALA A 110 -2.11 5.92 1.54
C ALA A 110 -2.16 4.61 2.32
N ASN A 111 -2.02 4.73 3.64
CA ASN A 111 -1.81 3.63 4.57
C ASN A 111 -2.91 2.60 4.35
N PRO A 112 -2.65 1.49 3.65
CA PRO A 112 -3.65 0.47 3.60
C PRO A 112 -3.64 -0.16 4.96
N ASP A 113 -4.72 0.06 5.69
CA ASP A 113 -5.13 -0.92 6.65
C ASP A 113 -5.24 -2.25 5.89
N THR A 114 -4.22 -3.11 5.97
CA THR A 114 -4.19 -4.41 5.28
C THR A 114 -5.20 -5.38 5.86
N SER A 115 -5.76 -5.06 7.04
CA SER A 115 -6.95 -5.73 7.55
C SER A 115 -8.19 -5.40 6.73
N GLN A 116 -8.15 -4.35 5.90
CA GLN A 116 -9.20 -3.96 4.97
C GLN A 116 -8.86 -4.30 3.52
N ILE A 117 -9.87 -4.78 2.83
CA ILE A 117 -9.83 -5.00 1.39
C ILE A 117 -10.01 -3.66 0.69
N SER A 118 -9.02 -3.24 -0.09
CA SER A 118 -9.08 -1.99 -0.84
C SER A 118 -8.39 -2.08 -2.20
N LEU A 119 -8.73 -1.13 -3.07
CA LEU A 119 -8.07 -0.86 -4.33
C LEU A 119 -7.73 0.63 -4.39
N SER A 120 -6.48 0.95 -4.70
CA SER A 120 -6.05 2.30 -5.05
C SER A 120 -5.65 2.36 -6.52
N LEU A 121 -6.18 3.36 -7.24
CA LEU A 121 -5.85 3.65 -8.62
C LEU A 121 -5.13 5.00 -8.73
N TYR A 122 -4.11 5.06 -9.58
CA TYR A 122 -3.25 6.22 -9.73
C TYR A 122 -3.22 6.68 -11.18
N GLU A 123 -3.34 8.00 -11.42
CA GLU A 123 -3.27 8.57 -12.76
C GLU A 123 -1.83 8.63 -13.31
N ASP A 124 -0.81 8.55 -12.45
CA ASP A 124 0.63 8.47 -12.72
C ASP A 124 1.30 7.26 -12.06
N THR A 125 2.47 6.89 -12.59
CA THR A 125 3.27 5.75 -12.10
C THR A 125 3.84 6.01 -10.70
N PHE A 126 4.22 4.96 -9.97
CA PHE A 126 4.94 5.12 -8.71
C PHE A 126 6.33 5.75 -8.91
N ALA A 127 6.93 5.62 -10.09
CA ALA A 127 8.20 6.29 -10.39
C ALA A 127 8.08 7.81 -10.59
N SER A 128 6.87 8.36 -10.74
CA SER A 128 6.68 9.81 -10.90
C SER A 128 6.97 10.55 -9.59
N LEU A 129 7.82 11.57 -9.67
CA LEU A 129 8.14 12.49 -8.57
C LEU A 129 6.91 13.32 -8.17
N GLU A 130 6.05 13.62 -9.15
CA GLU A 130 4.73 14.20 -8.93
C GLU A 130 3.74 13.05 -8.90
N MET A 131 3.29 12.68 -7.72
CA MET A 131 2.21 11.71 -7.65
C MET A 131 0.92 12.39 -8.08
N SER A 132 0.32 11.90 -9.16
CA SER A 132 -1.05 12.21 -9.52
C SER A 132 -2.04 11.95 -8.39
N ARG A 133 -3.24 12.51 -8.57
CA ARG A 133 -4.47 12.13 -7.87
C ARG A 133 -4.60 10.61 -7.67
N GLU A 134 -4.76 10.19 -6.42
CA GLU A 134 -5.13 8.84 -6.03
C GLU A 134 -6.65 8.73 -5.94
N HIS A 135 -7.18 7.60 -6.39
CA HIS A 135 -8.58 7.23 -6.21
C HIS A 135 -8.64 5.94 -5.39
N TYR A 136 -9.18 6.06 -4.17
CA TYR A 136 -9.26 4.99 -3.19
C TYR A 136 -10.66 4.35 -3.19
N PHE A 137 -10.71 3.02 -3.17
CA PHE A 137 -11.93 2.23 -3.18
C PHE A 137 -11.92 1.18 -2.06
N ASP A 138 -12.76 1.39 -1.05
CA ASP A 138 -13.11 0.45 0.02
C ASP A 138 -14.57 -0.04 -0.06
N GLN A 139 -15.34 0.52 -1.00
CA GLN A 139 -16.74 0.16 -1.24
C GLN A 139 -16.87 -0.84 -2.37
N ARG A 140 -17.99 -1.58 -2.36
CA ARG A 140 -18.25 -2.65 -3.34
C ARG A 140 -18.38 -2.16 -4.77
N THR A 141 -18.77 -0.90 -5.01
CA THR A 141 -19.00 -0.38 -6.36
C THR A 141 -18.83 1.14 -6.42
N TRP A 142 -18.19 1.61 -7.47
CA TRP A 142 -18.08 3.00 -7.85
C TRP A 142 -18.38 3.18 -9.34
N MET A 143 -19.03 4.31 -9.66
CA MET A 143 -19.29 4.76 -11.02
C MET A 143 -19.11 6.27 -11.06
N GLY A 144 -18.42 6.78 -12.07
CA GLY A 144 -18.20 8.22 -12.17
C GLY A 144 -17.54 8.63 -13.47
N THR A 145 -17.07 9.87 -13.50
CA THR A 145 -16.34 10.40 -14.67
C THR A 145 -15.05 9.59 -14.87
N PRO A 146 -14.82 9.02 -16.07
CA PRO A 146 -13.61 8.25 -16.31
C PRO A 146 -12.34 9.08 -16.09
N PHE A 147 -11.38 8.50 -15.38
CA PHE A 147 -10.06 9.10 -15.14
C PHE A 147 -8.97 8.15 -15.64
N ARG A 148 -7.78 8.70 -15.92
CA ARG A 148 -6.65 7.92 -16.42
C ARG A 148 -6.12 7.00 -15.32
N ILE A 149 -5.76 5.77 -15.66
CA ILE A 149 -5.05 4.87 -14.75
C ILE A 149 -3.72 4.45 -15.35
N THR A 150 -2.66 4.49 -14.56
CA THR A 150 -1.32 4.07 -14.97
C THR A 150 -0.65 3.15 -13.95
N ALA A 151 -1.04 3.23 -12.67
CA ALA A 151 -0.62 2.32 -11.62
C ALA A 151 -1.80 1.94 -10.72
N LEU A 152 -1.66 0.83 -10.00
CA LEU A 152 -2.63 0.41 -9.00
C LEU A 152 -1.99 -0.35 -7.85
N ALA A 153 -2.68 -0.36 -6.71
CA ALA A 153 -2.33 -1.14 -5.53
C ALA A 153 -3.60 -1.81 -4.98
N VAL A 154 -3.47 -3.04 -4.50
CA VAL A 154 -4.57 -3.86 -3.97
C VAL A 154 -4.16 -4.41 -2.62
N THR A 155 -5.07 -4.31 -1.65
CA THR A 155 -4.85 -4.85 -0.29
C THR A 155 -5.88 -5.92 0.04
N GLY A 156 -5.44 -6.86 0.87
CA GLY A 156 -6.16 -8.06 1.22
C GLY A 156 -6.30 -9.05 0.05
N TRP A 157 -6.73 -10.27 0.39
CA TRP A 157 -7.11 -11.28 -0.59
C TRP A 157 -8.43 -10.88 -1.26
N SER A 158 -8.32 -10.16 -2.37
CA SER A 158 -9.46 -9.54 -3.02
C SER A 158 -9.41 -9.61 -4.54
N ASN A 159 -10.60 -9.54 -5.13
CA ASN A 159 -10.78 -9.45 -6.57
C ASN A 159 -11.49 -8.14 -6.90
N TRP A 160 -11.11 -7.49 -7.98
CA TRP A 160 -11.65 -6.21 -8.42
C TRP A 160 -11.90 -6.21 -9.92
N THR A 161 -13.07 -5.71 -10.31
CA THR A 161 -13.42 -5.39 -11.69
C THR A 161 -13.15 -3.90 -11.94
N ILE A 162 -12.46 -3.57 -13.01
CA ILE A 162 -12.31 -2.19 -13.49
C ILE A 162 -12.73 -2.14 -14.96
N SER A 163 -13.63 -1.23 -15.30
CA SER A 163 -14.08 -1.02 -16.68
C SER A 163 -13.78 0.40 -17.15
N GLU A 164 -13.51 0.52 -18.45
CA GLU A 164 -13.10 1.77 -19.11
C GLU A 164 -14.14 2.88 -18.99
N PHE A 165 -15.43 2.52 -19.03
CA PHE A 165 -16.56 3.45 -19.00
C PHE A 165 -17.47 3.22 -17.79
N PRO A 166 -18.37 4.17 -17.48
CA PRO A 166 -19.40 3.96 -16.46
C PRO A 166 -20.29 2.76 -16.77
N ASN A 167 -20.99 2.24 -15.77
CA ASN A 167 -21.91 1.09 -15.90
C ASN A 167 -21.26 -0.22 -16.40
N PHE A 168 -19.96 -0.41 -16.14
CA PHE A 168 -19.20 -1.61 -16.53
C PHE A 168 -19.12 -1.83 -18.05
N GLU A 169 -19.08 -0.74 -18.81
CA GLU A 169 -18.96 -0.78 -20.26
C GLU A 169 -17.51 -0.68 -20.76
N GLY A 170 -17.28 -1.16 -21.99
CA GLY A 170 -15.98 -1.13 -22.65
C GLY A 170 -15.06 -2.26 -22.18
N ARG A 171 -13.74 -2.04 -22.32
CA ARG A 171 -12.75 -3.01 -21.88
C ARG A 171 -12.79 -3.14 -20.37
N THR A 172 -12.78 -4.39 -19.90
CA THR A 172 -12.86 -4.71 -18.48
C THR A 172 -11.68 -5.58 -18.07
N ILE A 173 -11.11 -5.28 -16.91
CA ILE A 173 -10.08 -6.09 -16.27
C ILE A 173 -10.57 -6.62 -14.95
N CYS A 174 -10.24 -7.88 -14.69
CA CYS A 174 -10.36 -8.53 -13.41
C CYS A 174 -8.96 -8.61 -12.79
N ILE A 175 -8.80 -7.99 -11.64
CA ILE A 175 -7.59 -8.00 -10.84
C ILE A 175 -7.83 -8.92 -9.65
N ARG A 176 -6.91 -9.84 -9.41
CA ARG A 176 -6.93 -10.71 -8.23
C ARG A 176 -5.62 -10.60 -7.48
N SER A 177 -5.71 -10.22 -6.21
CA SER A 177 -4.61 -10.29 -5.25
C SER A 177 -4.66 -11.64 -4.54
N THR A 178 -3.55 -12.40 -4.60
CA THR A 178 -3.40 -13.68 -3.88
C THR A 178 -2.61 -13.53 -2.57
N GLN A 179 -2.41 -12.29 -2.13
CA GLN A 179 -1.61 -11.93 -0.96
C GLN A 179 -2.21 -10.68 -0.30
N GLU A 180 -1.71 -10.34 0.89
CA GLU A 180 -2.19 -9.20 1.68
C GLU A 180 -1.94 -7.86 0.99
N PHE A 181 -0.93 -7.78 0.13
CA PHE A 181 -0.64 -6.58 -0.62
C PHE A 181 -0.05 -6.88 -2.00
N SER A 182 -0.57 -6.27 -3.06
CA SER A 182 -0.07 -6.39 -4.43
C SER A 182 -0.12 -5.05 -5.16
N TYR A 183 0.78 -4.81 -6.13
CA TYR A 183 0.77 -3.57 -6.91
C TYR A 183 1.21 -3.75 -8.36
N ILE A 184 0.82 -2.79 -9.22
CA ILE A 184 1.32 -2.61 -10.58
C ILE A 184 1.83 -1.18 -10.71
N ASN A 185 3.10 -1.02 -11.02
CA ASN A 185 3.72 0.31 -11.19
C ASN A 185 3.43 0.94 -12.57
N SER A 186 3.19 0.11 -13.59
CA SER A 186 2.81 0.57 -14.93
C SER A 186 1.87 -0.42 -15.57
N LEU A 187 0.66 0.03 -15.89
CA LEU A 187 -0.30 -0.73 -16.67
C LEU A 187 0.20 -0.86 -18.12
N HIS A 188 0.30 -2.10 -18.59
CA HIS A 188 0.53 -2.42 -20.00
C HIS A 188 -0.53 -1.79 -20.90
N SER A 189 -0.18 -1.52 -22.16
CA SER A 189 -1.05 -0.87 -23.15
C SER A 189 -2.34 -1.64 -23.46
N GLU A 190 -2.37 -2.93 -23.13
CA GLU A 190 -3.53 -3.82 -23.31
C GLU A 190 -4.61 -3.62 -22.24
N TYR A 191 -4.26 -3.04 -21.09
CA TYR A 191 -5.22 -2.73 -20.04
C TYR A 191 -5.98 -1.43 -20.37
N PRO A 192 -7.20 -1.26 -19.83
CA PRO A 192 -7.90 0.01 -19.93
C PRO A 192 -7.01 1.10 -19.35
N SER A 193 -6.75 2.14 -20.15
CA SER A 193 -5.97 3.31 -19.71
C SER A 193 -6.81 4.28 -18.87
N ARG A 194 -8.09 3.95 -18.65
CA ARG A 194 -9.07 4.72 -17.90
C ARG A 194 -9.94 3.82 -17.03
N ALA A 195 -10.41 4.35 -15.91
CA ALA A 195 -11.41 3.72 -15.05
C ALA A 195 -12.67 4.60 -14.99
N GLY A 196 -13.79 4.10 -15.52
CA GLY A 196 -15.11 4.73 -15.42
C GLY A 196 -16.05 4.03 -14.44
N SER A 197 -15.78 2.77 -14.13
CA SER A 197 -16.45 2.03 -13.06
C SER A 197 -15.51 1.02 -12.42
N VAL A 198 -15.73 0.77 -11.12
CA VAL A 198 -14.95 -0.13 -10.29
C VAL A 198 -15.92 -0.95 -9.44
N ALA A 199 -15.72 -2.26 -9.33
CA ALA A 199 -16.46 -3.08 -8.38
C ALA A 199 -15.60 -4.14 -7.72
N GLN A 200 -15.93 -4.47 -6.48
CA GLN A 200 -15.35 -5.60 -5.80
C GLN A 200 -15.99 -6.90 -6.32
N GLY A 201 -15.13 -7.87 -6.64
CA GLY A 201 -15.52 -9.18 -7.14
C GLY A 201 -15.36 -9.29 -8.66
N CYS A 202 -14.73 -10.38 -9.07
CA CYS A 202 -14.71 -10.90 -10.44
C CYS A 202 -14.18 -12.34 -10.40
N THR A 203 -14.34 -13.06 -11.50
CA THR A 203 -13.78 -14.41 -11.67
C THR A 203 -12.73 -14.37 -12.76
N VAL A 204 -11.46 -14.61 -12.38
CA VAL A 204 -10.36 -14.80 -13.32
C VAL A 204 -10.53 -16.18 -13.96
N LYS A 205 -10.73 -16.25 -15.28
CA LYS A 205 -10.61 -17.52 -16.01
C LYS A 205 -9.13 -17.90 -16.05
N ALA A 206 -8.80 -19.13 -15.68
CA ALA A 206 -7.41 -19.59 -15.54
C ALA A 206 -6.56 -19.29 -16.79
N ASP A 207 -7.17 -19.41 -17.96
CA ASP A 207 -6.56 -19.30 -19.29
C ASP A 207 -6.27 -17.85 -19.72
N ALA A 208 -6.81 -16.85 -19.01
CA ALA A 208 -6.66 -15.42 -19.31
C ALA A 208 -5.70 -14.69 -18.36
N THR A 209 -4.96 -15.43 -17.54
CA THR A 209 -4.11 -14.86 -16.48
C THR A 209 -2.79 -14.35 -17.06
N ILE A 210 -2.64 -13.03 -17.13
CA ILE A 210 -1.33 -12.41 -17.32
C ILE A 210 -0.66 -12.32 -15.95
N TYR A 211 0.42 -13.08 -15.78
CA TYR A 211 1.32 -12.92 -14.64
C TYR A 211 2.24 -11.75 -14.95
N LEU A 212 2.12 -10.66 -14.20
CA LEU A 212 3.09 -9.59 -14.30
C LEU A 212 4.45 -10.09 -13.81
N PRO A 213 5.56 -9.68 -14.45
CA PRO A 213 6.89 -10.16 -14.10
C PRO A 213 7.14 -9.89 -12.63
N LYS A 214 7.62 -10.92 -11.90
CA LYS A 214 8.01 -10.86 -10.48
C LYS A 214 8.86 -9.60 -10.23
N GLN A 215 8.26 -8.52 -9.72
CA GLN A 215 8.97 -7.48 -9.00
C GLN A 215 8.83 -7.83 -7.51
N GLY A 216 9.67 -8.77 -7.06
CA GLY A 216 9.52 -9.45 -5.77
C GLY A 216 8.56 -10.65 -5.83
N ASP A 217 8.29 -11.28 -4.68
CA ASP A 217 7.38 -12.45 -4.55
C ASP A 217 5.89 -12.11 -4.72
N HIS A 218 5.59 -10.91 -5.21
CA HIS A 218 4.25 -10.39 -5.35
C HIS A 218 3.61 -10.83 -6.66
N THR A 219 2.63 -11.75 -6.58
CA THR A 219 1.90 -12.23 -7.75
C THR A 219 0.51 -11.59 -7.82
N LEU A 220 0.33 -10.63 -8.72
CA LEU A 220 -0.99 -10.14 -9.10
C LEU A 220 -1.45 -10.88 -10.36
N GLN A 221 -2.66 -11.42 -10.32
CA GLN A 221 -3.29 -12.04 -11.48
C GLN A 221 -4.21 -11.02 -12.16
N VAL A 222 -3.97 -10.72 -13.43
CA VAL A 222 -4.84 -9.84 -14.22
C VAL A 222 -5.41 -10.63 -15.38
N ALA A 223 -6.74 -10.58 -15.54
CA ALA A 223 -7.42 -11.12 -16.71
C ALA A 223 -8.23 -10.03 -17.40
N ILE A 224 -8.12 -9.96 -18.73
CA ILE A 224 -8.92 -9.06 -19.56
C ILE A 224 -10.16 -9.83 -20.02
N SER A 225 -11.35 -9.29 -19.74
CA SER A 225 -12.59 -9.77 -20.35
C SER A 225 -13.01 -8.77 -21.44
N GLY A 226 -13.02 -9.24 -22.68
CA GLY A 226 -13.62 -8.54 -23.82
C GLY A 226 -15.13 -8.78 -23.91
#